data_AF-A0A2T5UPZ3-F1
#
_entry.id   AF-A0A2T5UPZ3-F1
#
_cell.length_a   1.000
_cell.length_b   1.000
_cell.length_c   1.000
_cell.angle_alpha   90.00
_cell.angle_beta   90.00
_cell.angle_gamma   90.00
#
_symmetry.space_group_name_H-M   'P 1'
#
loop_
_entity.id
_entity.type
_entity.pdbx_description
1 polymer ?
#
loop_
_entity_poly.entity_id
_entity_poly.type
_entity_poly.pdbx_seq_one_letter_code
_entity_poly.pdbx_strand_id
1 'polypeptide(L)'
;MAKNQPRQFYHRRFHQRQLVKCAPLTLEERGALATILDLIYDQGDAIERDERWLSNQLGCSTRKLRTLLIALTERGFLYITALGQISCREAEAEIAEVAKMQVHWRQAAIQREAAKRAFKGITAKARDCSPTSFTNRRR
;
A
#
# COMPACT_ATOMS: atom_id res chain seq x y z
N MET A 1 3.54 -14.67 12.66
CA MET A 1 4.21 -14.61 11.34
C MET A 1 3.98 -13.24 10.77
N ALA A 2 5.01 -12.38 10.76
CA ALA A 2 4.90 -11.04 10.21
C ALA A 2 4.79 -11.15 8.68
N LYS A 3 3.60 -10.89 8.14
CA LYS A 3 3.39 -10.77 6.70
C LYS A 3 4.21 -9.56 6.23
N ASN A 4 5.23 -9.80 5.42
CA ASN A 4 6.11 -8.76 4.89
C ASN A 4 5.39 -8.03 3.74
N GLN A 5 4.30 -7.31 4.07
CA GLN A 5 3.59 -6.46 3.12
C GLN A 5 4.41 -5.19 2.85
N PRO A 6 4.40 -4.66 1.62
CA PRO A 6 5.12 -3.43 1.32
C PRO A 6 4.49 -2.28 2.11
N ARG A 7 5.25 -1.69 3.04
CA ARG A 7 4.84 -0.49 3.75
C ARG A 7 4.49 0.61 2.77
N GLN A 8 3.38 1.29 3.01
CA GLN A 8 2.95 2.40 2.18
C GLN A 8 3.45 3.72 2.78
N PHE A 9 4.48 4.30 2.18
CA PHE A 9 4.99 5.62 2.58
C PHE A 9 3.99 6.75 2.31
N TYR A 10 2.99 6.50 1.47
CA TYR A 10 1.94 7.45 1.11
C TYR A 10 0.64 6.69 0.89
N HIS A 11 -0.47 7.28 1.35
CA HIS A 11 -1.82 6.86 0.99
C HIS A 11 -2.63 8.07 0.50
N ARG A 12 -3.61 7.83 -0.36
CA ARG A 12 -4.47 8.91 -0.89
C ARG A 12 -5.51 9.29 0.17
N ARG A 13 -5.40 10.51 0.71
CA ARG A 13 -6.39 11.02 1.67
C ARG A 13 -7.44 11.88 0.98
N PHE A 14 -8.66 11.35 0.85
CA PHE A 14 -9.80 12.11 0.33
C PHE A 14 -10.40 13.00 1.42
N HIS A 15 -10.01 14.28 1.46
CA HIS A 15 -10.44 15.22 2.51
C HIS A 15 -11.96 15.32 2.63
N GLN A 16 -12.69 15.42 1.51
CA GLN A 16 -14.15 15.50 1.54
C GLN A 16 -14.79 14.25 2.17
N ARG A 17 -14.32 13.06 1.79
CA ARG A 17 -14.79 11.80 2.37
C ARG A 17 -14.48 11.72 3.87
N GLN A 18 -13.29 12.16 4.28
CA GLN A 18 -12.91 12.18 5.68
C GLN A 18 -13.76 13.14 6.51
N LEU A 19 -14.06 14.34 5.99
CA LEU A 19 -14.90 15.31 6.68
C LEU A 19 -16.33 14.78 6.89
N VAL A 20 -16.92 14.17 5.85
CA VAL A 20 -18.25 13.56 5.94
C VAL A 20 -18.26 12.42 6.97
N LYS A 21 -17.28 11.51 6.92
CA LYS A 21 -17.15 10.42 7.90
C LYS A 21 -16.99 10.91 9.34
N CYS A 22 -16.24 12.00 9.53
CA CYS A 22 -15.92 12.54 10.84
C CYS A 22 -17.03 13.44 11.41
N ALA A 23 -17.98 13.89 10.59
CA ALA A 23 -19.06 14.78 11.02
C ALA A 23 -19.82 14.28 12.27
N PRO A 24 -20.23 12.99 12.37
CA PRO A 24 -20.98 12.48 13.53
C PRO A 24 -20.09 12.08 14.73
N LEU A 25 -18.77 12.20 14.64
CA LEU A 25 -17.82 11.77 15.67
C LEU A 25 -17.52 12.90 16.66
N THR A 26 -17.20 12.56 17.90
CA THR A 26 -16.62 13.51 18.87
C THR A 26 -15.18 13.85 18.51
N LEU A 27 -14.61 14.91 19.10
CA LEU A 27 -13.24 15.33 18.81
C LEU A 27 -12.21 14.23 19.12
N GLU A 28 -12.41 13.51 20.22
CA GLU A 28 -11.55 12.39 20.62
C GLU A 28 -11.70 11.20 19.67
N GLU A 29 -12.93 10.83 19.29
CA GLU A 29 -13.16 9.75 18.32
C GLU A 29 -12.54 10.06 16.96
N ARG A 30 -12.60 11.33 16.51
CA ARG A 30 -11.95 11.76 15.26
C ARG A 30 -10.43 11.61 15.33
N GLY A 31 -9.82 12.07 16.42
CA GLY A 31 -8.38 11.92 16.64
C GLY A 31 -7.97 10.46 16.72
N ALA A 32 -8.77 9.64 17.41
CA ALA A 32 -8.52 8.22 17.54
C ALA A 32 -8.62 7.48 16.20
N LEU A 33 -9.69 7.73 15.45
CA LEU A 33 -9.89 7.14 14.13
C LEU A 33 -8.77 7.53 13.16
N ALA A 34 -8.36 8.81 13.13
CA ALA A 34 -7.29 9.27 12.26
C ALA A 34 -5.97 8.54 12.57
N THR A 35 -5.59 8.48 13.85
CA THR A 35 -4.35 7.83 14.29
C THR A 35 -4.37 6.33 13.98
N ILE A 36 -5.47 5.64 14.25
CA ILE A 36 -5.60 4.20 13.95
C ILE A 36 -5.52 3.94 12.44
N LEU A 37 -6.15 4.78 11.61
CA LEU A 37 -6.04 4.66 10.16
C LEU A 37 -4.59 4.85 9.70
N ASP A 38 -3.90 5.87 10.20
CA ASP A 38 -2.50 6.12 9.85
C ASP A 38 -1.61 4.92 10.23
N LEU A 39 -1.86 4.28 11.38
CA LEU A 39 -1.17 3.05 11.79
C LEU A 39 -1.46 1.86 10.87
N ILE A 40 -2.72 1.69 10.43
CA ILE A 40 -3.10 0.65 9.47
C ILE A 40 -2.39 0.87 8.13
N TYR A 41 -2.33 2.11 7.63
CA TYR A 41 -1.64 2.43 6.38
C TYR A 41 -0.11 2.26 6.49
N ASP A 42 0.50 2.64 7.62
CA ASP A 42 1.93 2.44 7.86
C ASP A 42 2.31 0.95 7.89
N GLN A 43 1.49 0.14 8.58
CA GLN A 43 1.67 -1.31 8.63
C GLN A 43 1.32 -1.98 7.29
N GLY A 44 0.38 -1.41 6.53
CA GLY A 44 -0.17 -2.00 5.30
C GLY A 44 -1.07 -3.20 5.55
N ASP A 45 -1.53 -3.42 6.78
CA ASP A 45 -2.42 -4.52 7.17
C ASP A 45 -3.14 -4.17 8.49
N ALA A 46 -4.06 -5.03 8.93
CA ALA A 46 -4.69 -4.95 10.24
C ALA A 46 -3.65 -4.89 11.37
N ILE A 47 -3.85 -3.97 12.33
CA ILE A 47 -2.92 -3.74 13.44
C ILE A 47 -3.28 -4.61 14.65
N GLU A 48 -2.28 -4.99 15.44
CA GLU A 48 -2.51 -5.76 16.66
C GLU A 48 -3.25 -4.92 17.72
N ARG A 49 -4.21 -5.55 18.41
CA ARG A 49 -4.97 -4.91 19.50
C ARG A 49 -4.20 -4.97 20.83
N ASP A 50 -2.92 -4.59 20.80
CA ASP A 50 -2.17 -4.38 22.05
C ASP A 50 -2.63 -3.05 22.67
N GLU A 51 -3.43 -3.16 23.73
CA GLU A 51 -3.99 -2.00 24.42
C GLU A 51 -2.91 -1.09 25.01
N ARG A 52 -1.78 -1.64 25.47
CA ARG A 52 -0.71 -0.85 26.09
C ARG A 52 0.02 -0.05 25.02
N TRP A 53 0.32 -0.66 23.89
CA TRP A 53 0.95 0.03 22.78
C TRP A 53 0.00 1.06 22.14
N LEU A 54 -1.26 0.70 21.86
CA LEU A 54 -2.25 1.61 21.26
C LEU A 54 -2.56 2.82 22.14
N SER A 55 -2.68 2.62 23.46
CA SER A 55 -2.96 3.72 24.38
C SER A 55 -1.83 4.76 24.40
N ASN A 56 -0.57 4.33 24.26
CA ASN A 56 0.57 5.22 24.09
C ASN A 56 0.53 5.99 22.76
N GLN A 57 0.18 5.33 21.64
CA GLN A 57 0.06 6.01 20.34
C GLN A 57 -1.04 7.08 20.35
N LEU A 58 -2.13 6.80 21.05
CA LEU A 58 -3.28 7.70 21.18
C LEU A 58 -3.13 8.75 22.30
N GLY A 59 -2.09 8.64 23.12
CA GLY A 59 -1.86 9.53 24.26
C GLY A 59 -2.97 9.51 25.30
N CYS A 60 -3.66 8.37 25.49
CA CYS A 60 -4.77 8.24 26.43
C CYS A 60 -4.64 7.02 27.35
N SER A 61 -5.51 6.91 28.36
CA SER A 61 -5.50 5.73 29.24
C SER A 61 -6.06 4.49 28.53
N THR A 62 -5.65 3.30 28.96
CA THR A 62 -6.18 2.02 28.43
C THR A 62 -7.70 1.89 28.60
N ARG A 63 -8.26 2.47 29.67
CA ARG A 63 -9.72 2.54 29.86
C ARG A 63 -10.39 3.39 28.78
N LYS A 64 -9.83 4.57 28.49
CA LYS A 64 -10.36 5.47 27.45
C LYS A 64 -10.25 4.85 26.07
N LEU A 65 -9.11 4.21 25.77
CA LEU A 65 -8.90 3.44 24.55
C LEU A 65 -10.03 2.43 24.32
N ARG A 66 -10.36 1.62 25.34
CA ARG A 66 -11.44 0.62 25.23
C ARG A 66 -12.77 1.26 24.88
N THR A 67 -13.13 2.36 25.54
CA THR A 67 -14.37 3.10 25.24
C THR A 67 -14.38 3.63 23.80
N LEU A 68 -13.27 4.21 23.34
CA LEU A 68 -13.15 4.72 21.96
C LEU A 68 -13.24 3.58 20.93
N LEU A 69 -12.59 2.45 21.17
CA LEU A 69 -12.65 1.29 20.27
C LEU A 69 -14.06 0.71 20.19
N ILE A 70 -14.77 0.60 21.33
CA ILE A 70 -16.17 0.15 21.35
C ILE A 70 -17.03 1.09 20.51
N ALA A 71 -16.98 2.41 20.79
CA ALA A 71 -17.78 3.40 20.06
C ALA A 71 -17.48 3.42 18.54
N LEU A 72 -16.20 3.33 18.14
CA LEU A 72 -15.82 3.30 16.73
C LEU A 72 -16.21 2.00 16.02
N THR A 73 -16.22 0.88 16.75
CA THR A 73 -16.65 -0.43 16.22
C THR A 73 -18.17 -0.50 16.07
N GLU A 74 -18.91 -0.02 17.07
CA GLU A 74 -20.38 0.06 17.04
C GLU A 74 -20.89 0.94 15.90
N ARG A 75 -20.17 2.05 15.61
CA ARG A 75 -20.47 2.93 14.48
C ARG A 75 -20.01 2.36 13.12
N GLY A 76 -19.28 1.25 13.10
CA GLY A 76 -18.84 0.57 11.88
C GLY A 76 -17.64 1.19 11.16
N PHE A 77 -16.90 2.10 11.81
CA PHE A 77 -15.67 2.66 11.23
C PHE A 77 -14.51 1.68 11.28
N LEU A 78 -14.42 0.95 12.40
CA LEU A 78 -13.43 -0.08 12.65
C LEU A 78 -14.13 -1.41 12.84
N TYR A 79 -13.40 -2.49 12.62
CA TYR A 79 -13.86 -3.82 12.96
C TYR A 79 -12.71 -4.68 13.48
N ILE A 80 -13.05 -5.68 14.28
CA ILE A 80 -12.10 -6.64 14.81
C ILE A 80 -12.15 -7.87 13.91
N THR A 81 -10.99 -8.23 13.35
CA THR A 81 -10.83 -9.43 12.51
C THR A 81 -10.93 -10.70 13.35
N ALA A 82 -11.09 -11.86 12.70
CA ALA A 82 -11.12 -13.16 13.39
C ALA A 82 -9.83 -13.45 14.19
N LEU A 83 -8.72 -12.78 13.86
CA LEU A 83 -7.44 -12.88 14.56
C LEU A 83 -7.32 -11.91 15.75
N GLY A 84 -8.37 -11.16 16.07
CA GLY A 84 -8.36 -10.17 17.15
C GLY A 84 -7.67 -8.85 16.79
N GLN A 85 -7.28 -8.64 15.53
CA GLN A 85 -6.63 -7.42 15.04
C GLN A 85 -7.65 -6.35 14.65
N ILE A 86 -7.27 -5.09 14.73
CA ILE A 86 -8.09 -3.95 14.34
C ILE A 86 -7.87 -3.67 12.86
N SER A 87 -8.95 -3.56 12.10
CA SER A 87 -8.89 -3.20 10.69
C SER A 87 -10.02 -2.25 10.28
N CYS A 88 -9.90 -1.71 9.07
CA CYS A 88 -10.89 -0.86 8.43
C CYS A 88 -11.12 -1.34 7.00
N ARG A 89 -12.39 -1.58 6.64
CA ARG A 89 -12.76 -2.13 5.31
C ARG A 89 -12.29 -1.25 4.15
N GLU A 90 -12.35 0.06 4.36
CA GLU A 90 -11.95 1.00 3.32
C GLU A 90 -10.44 1.00 3.13
N ALA A 91 -9.67 1.00 4.21
CA ALA A 91 -8.21 0.92 4.16
C ALA A 91 -7.77 -0.39 3.50
N GLU A 92 -8.40 -1.52 3.83
CA GLU A 92 -8.12 -2.81 3.20
C GLU A 92 -8.36 -2.80 1.68
N ALA A 93 -9.47 -2.21 1.23
CA ALA A 93 -9.77 -2.09 -0.19
C ALA A 93 -8.71 -1.27 -0.92
N GLU A 94 -8.33 -0.11 -0.38
CA GLU A 94 -7.30 0.76 -0.94
C GLU A 94 -5.92 0.08 -0.96
N ILE A 95 -5.54 -0.59 0.13
CA ILE A 95 -4.29 -1.33 0.22
C ILE A 95 -4.25 -2.46 -0.82
N ALA A 96 -5.34 -3.20 -0.99
CA ALA A 96 -5.44 -4.27 -1.98
C ALA A 96 -5.35 -3.74 -3.42
N GLU A 97 -5.93 -2.57 -3.72
CA GLU A 97 -5.79 -1.92 -5.03
C GLU A 97 -4.33 -1.51 -5.31
N VAL A 98 -3.69 -0.86 -4.34
CA VAL A 98 -2.27 -0.48 -4.45
C VAL A 98 -1.38 -1.70 -4.67
N ALA A 99 -1.62 -2.80 -3.94
CA ALA A 99 -0.88 -4.04 -4.11
C ALA A 99 -1.00 -4.61 -5.54
N LYS A 100 -2.22 -4.60 -6.12
CA LYS A 100 -2.46 -5.01 -7.52
C LYS A 100 -1.70 -4.12 -8.50
N MET A 101 -1.75 -2.79 -8.31
CA MET A 101 -1.04 -1.83 -9.16
C MET A 101 0.48 -2.04 -9.11
N GLN A 102 1.04 -2.28 -7.93
CA GLN A 102 2.46 -2.57 -7.78
C GLN A 102 2.90 -3.82 -8.54
N VAL A 103 2.11 -4.91 -8.47
CA VAL A 103 2.39 -6.14 -9.24
C VAL A 103 2.37 -5.85 -10.74
N HIS A 104 1.35 -5.14 -11.21
CA HIS A 104 1.22 -4.79 -12.62
C HIS A 104 2.40 -3.93 -13.11
N TRP A 105 2.81 -2.92 -12.34
CA TRP A 105 3.96 -2.07 -12.67
C TRP A 105 5.27 -2.84 -12.68
N ARG A 106 5.48 -3.76 -11.72
CA ARG A 106 6.66 -4.63 -11.69
C ARG A 106 6.73 -5.50 -12.95
N GLN A 107 5.62 -6.11 -13.35
CA GLN A 107 5.55 -6.93 -14.57
C GLN A 107 5.82 -6.09 -15.83
N ALA A 108 5.20 -4.92 -15.94
CA ALA A 108 5.44 -4.00 -17.06
C ALA A 108 6.90 -3.54 -17.13
N ALA A 109 7.56 -3.30 -15.99
CA ALA A 109 8.98 -2.96 -15.94
C ALA A 109 9.87 -4.11 -16.43
N ILE A 110 9.60 -5.35 -16.00
CA ILE A 110 10.31 -6.56 -16.45
C ILE A 110 10.14 -6.74 -17.96
N GLN A 111 8.92 -6.60 -18.48
CA GLN A 111 8.65 -6.70 -19.92
C GLN A 111 9.39 -5.64 -20.73
N ARG A 112 9.44 -4.38 -20.24
CA ARG A 112 10.20 -3.30 -20.87
C ARG A 112 11.69 -3.62 -20.93
N GLU A 113 12.27 -4.11 -19.84
CA GLU A 113 13.68 -4.50 -19.80
C GLU A 113 13.97 -5.70 -20.73
N ALA A 114 13.08 -6.69 -20.78
CA ALA A 114 13.19 -7.80 -21.72
C ALA A 114 13.11 -7.33 -23.18
N ALA A 115 12.18 -6.43 -23.51
CA ALA A 115 12.06 -5.85 -24.85
C ALA A 115 13.30 -5.05 -25.25
N LYS A 116 13.86 -4.23 -24.34
CA LYS A 116 15.13 -3.52 -24.57
C LYS A 116 16.29 -4.48 -24.84
N ARG A 117 16.40 -5.58 -24.08
CA ARG A 117 17.43 -6.61 -24.28
C ARG A 117 17.25 -7.33 -25.62
N ALA A 118 16.02 -7.69 -25.99
CA ALA A 118 15.72 -8.29 -27.28
C ALA A 118 16.10 -7.35 -28.44
N PHE A 119 15.72 -6.08 -28.35
CA PHE A 119 16.08 -5.05 -29.34
C PHE A 119 17.60 -4.84 -29.45
N LYS A 120 18.31 -4.80 -28.31
CA LYS A 120 19.78 -4.72 -28.28
C LYS A 120 20.45 -5.95 -28.92
N GLY A 121 19.90 -7.14 -28.69
CA GLY A 121 20.38 -8.37 -29.33
C GLY A 121 20.18 -8.36 -30.85
N ILE A 122 19.04 -7.87 -31.33
CA ILE A 122 18.75 -7.72 -32.76
C ILE A 122 19.72 -6.72 -33.42
N THR A 123 19.93 -5.56 -32.80
CA THR A 123 20.85 -4.53 -33.32
C THR A 123 22.31 -4.98 -33.30
N ALA A 124 22.75 -5.74 -32.30
CA ALA A 124 24.08 -6.35 -32.28
C ALA A 124 24.25 -7.36 -33.42
N LYS A 125 23.30 -8.27 -33.60
CA LYS A 125 23.32 -9.26 -34.69
C LYS A 125 23.31 -8.61 -36.08
N ALA A 126 22.61 -7.49 -36.25
CA ALA A 126 22.62 -6.73 -37.50
C ALA A 126 23.98 -6.07 -37.81
N ARG A 127 24.73 -5.66 -36.78
CA ARG A 127 26.10 -5.13 -36.95
C ARG A 127 27.09 -6.24 -37.32
N ASP A 128 26.96 -7.41 -36.70
CA ASP A 128 27.82 -8.57 -37.03
C ASP A 128 27.53 -9.13 -38.43
N CYS A 129 26.32 -8.91 -38.96
CA CYS A 129 25.94 -9.22 -40.33
C CYS A 129 26.36 -8.15 -41.35
N SER A 130 27.23 -7.21 -40.98
CA SER A 130 27.81 -6.26 -41.95
C SER A 130 28.44 -7.06 -43.11
N PRO A 131 28.15 -6.72 -44.37
CA PRO A 131 28.68 -7.46 -45.50
C PRO A 131 30.20 -7.32 -45.47
N THR A 132 30.89 -8.42 -45.15
CA THR A 132 32.33 -8.57 -45.37
C THR A 132 32.63 -8.10 -46.79
N SER A 133 33.27 -6.93 -46.88
CA SER A 133 33.94 -6.35 -48.02
C SER A 133 33.52 -6.93 -49.38
N PHE A 134 32.68 -6.19 -50.10
CA PHE A 134 32.58 -6.30 -51.56
C PHE A 134 33.98 -6.04 -52.12
N THR A 135 34.84 -7.07 -52.18
CA THR A 135 36.17 -6.95 -52.77
C THR A 135 35.95 -6.73 -54.25
N ASN A 136 36.28 -5.51 -54.69
CA ASN A 136 36.13 -5.02 -56.05
C ASN A 136 37.05 -5.82 -56.99
N ARG A 137 36.56 -6.97 -57.50
CA ARG A 137 37.20 -7.69 -58.62
C ARG A 137 36.91 -6.91 -59.91
N ARG A 138 37.68 -5.86 -60.14
CA ARG A 138 37.91 -5.32 -61.50
C ARG A 138 39.39 -5.49 -61.83
N ARG A 139 39.70 -6.56 -62.56
CA ARG A 139 40.79 -6.63 -63.55
C ARG A 139 40.66 -7.94 -64.32
#